data_AF-A0A4Q7QR87-F1
#
_entry.id   AF-A0A4Q7QR87-F1
#
_cell.length_a   1.000
_cell.length_b   1.000
_cell.length_c   1.000
_cell.angle_alpha   90.00
_cell.angle_beta   90.00
_cell.angle_gamma   90.00
#
_symmetry.space_group_name_H-M   'P 1'
#
loop_
_entity.id
_entity.type
_entity.pdbx_description
1 polymer ?
#
loop_
_entity_poly.entity_id
_entity_poly.type
_entity_poly.pdbx_seq_one_letter_code
_entity_poly.pdbx_strand_id
1 'polypeptide(L)'
;MKGILIIISTFLSGFLLYFAWTDYVEEEFKITEYKGHIVNKIRSEQVIDRGTVFTVEPNYKIVLSTGEALTVPFPIYQKLNKGEYTVLLKQNDRIIIP
;
A
#
# COMPACT_ATOMS: atom_id res chain seq x y z
N MET A 1 -16.82 -8.92 -44.62
CA MET A 1 -17.34 -8.41 -43.33
C MET A 1 -16.84 -9.19 -42.12
N LYS A 2 -16.98 -10.52 -42.02
CA LYS A 2 -16.55 -11.29 -40.82
C LYS A 2 -15.05 -11.15 -40.48
N GLY A 3 -14.15 -11.22 -41.47
CA GLY A 3 -12.71 -11.09 -41.23
C GLY A 3 -12.28 -9.72 -40.69
N ILE A 4 -12.89 -8.64 -41.19
CA ILE A 4 -12.65 -7.27 -40.69
C ILE A 4 -13.11 -7.14 -39.24
N LEU A 5 -14.24 -7.74 -38.90
CA LEU A 5 -14.80 -7.72 -37.54
C LEU A 5 -13.89 -8.48 -36.54
N ILE A 6 -13.31 -9.60 -36.96
CA ILE A 6 -12.30 -10.34 -36.19
C ILE A 6 -11.06 -9.48 -35.98
N ILE A 7 -10.53 -8.83 -37.02
CA ILE A 7 -9.33 -7.98 -36.92
C ILE A 7 -9.57 -6.82 -35.93
N ILE A 8 -10.71 -6.14 -36.03
CA ILE A 8 -11.07 -5.04 -35.12
C ILE A 8 -11.20 -5.55 -33.68
N SER A 9 -11.85 -6.70 -33.48
CA SER A 9 -12.01 -7.30 -32.15
C SER A 9 -10.67 -7.68 -31.52
N THR A 10 -9.78 -8.30 -32.29
CA THR A 10 -8.44 -8.67 -31.82
C THR A 10 -7.60 -7.44 -31.48
N PHE A 11 -7.65 -6.42 -32.34
CA PHE A 11 -6.94 -5.16 -32.08
C PHE A 11 -7.46 -4.47 -30.82
N LEU A 12 -8.79 -4.37 -30.66
CA LEU A 12 -9.41 -3.75 -29.50
C LEU A 12 -9.10 -4.52 -28.21
N SER A 13 -9.11 -5.85 -28.27
CA SER A 13 -8.76 -6.70 -27.13
C SER A 13 -7.30 -6.51 -26.72
N GLY A 14 -6.38 -6.45 -27.68
CA GLY A 14 -4.97 -6.17 -27.43
C GLY A 14 -4.74 -4.78 -26.85
N PHE A 15 -5.45 -3.77 -27.37
CA PHE A 15 -5.41 -2.41 -26.86
C PHE A 15 -5.88 -2.35 -25.39
N LEU A 16 -7.04 -2.92 -25.08
CA LEU A 16 -7.57 -2.95 -23.71
C LEU A 16 -6.64 -3.72 -22.75
N LEU A 17 -6.08 -4.85 -23.21
CA LEU A 17 -5.13 -5.63 -22.41
C LEU A 17 -3.85 -4.84 -22.12
N TYR A 18 -3.36 -4.08 -23.10
CA TYR A 18 -2.20 -3.21 -22.91
C TYR A 18 -2.47 -2.15 -21.84
N PHE A 19 -3.60 -1.44 -21.93
CA PHE A 19 -3.95 -0.42 -20.94
C PHE A 19 -4.13 -1.00 -19.53
N ALA A 20 -4.83 -2.13 -19.42
CA ALA A 20 -5.00 -2.81 -18.14
C ALA A 20 -3.65 -3.22 -17.52
N TRP A 21 -2.72 -3.69 -18.36
CA TRP A 21 -1.38 -4.06 -17.90
C TRP A 21 -0.54 -2.85 -17.48
N THR A 22 -0.55 -1.76 -18.26
CA THR A 22 0.21 -0.56 -17.92
C THR A 22 -0.27 0.08 -16.63
N ASP A 23 -1.58 0.12 -16.42
CA ASP A 23 -2.19 0.69 -15.21
C ASP A 23 -1.83 -0.14 -13.98
N TYR A 24 -1.94 -1.47 -14.09
CA TYR A 24 -1.49 -2.40 -13.03
C TYR A 24 -0.02 -2.22 -12.68
N VAL A 25 0.85 -2.10 -13.69
CA VAL A 25 2.28 -1.87 -13.49
C VAL A 25 2.53 -0.52 -12.81
N GLU A 26 1.86 0.54 -13.25
CA GLU A 26 2.01 1.86 -12.63
C GLU A 26 1.61 1.85 -11.15
N GLU A 27 0.49 1.21 -10.80
CA GLU A 27 0.04 1.09 -9.41
C GLU A 27 0.99 0.24 -8.56
N GLU A 28 1.44 -0.91 -9.06
CA GLU A 28 2.30 -1.84 -8.31
C GLU A 28 3.68 -1.25 -7.99
N PHE A 29 4.20 -0.38 -8.85
CA PHE A 29 5.49 0.30 -8.65
C PHE A 29 5.36 1.71 -8.07
N LYS A 30 4.16 2.17 -7.74
CA LYS A 30 3.95 3.48 -7.11
C LYS A 30 4.46 3.46 -5.67
N ILE A 31 5.62 4.09 -5.46
CA ILE A 31 6.22 4.25 -4.14
C ILE A 31 5.84 5.63 -3.60
N THR A 32 5.19 5.65 -2.44
CA THR A 32 4.92 6.88 -1.68
C THR A 32 5.95 7.02 -0.57
N GLU A 33 6.62 8.16 -0.50
CA GLU A 33 7.66 8.42 0.50
C GLU A 33 7.11 9.31 1.62
N TYR A 34 7.25 8.86 2.86
CA TYR A 34 6.87 9.57 4.07
C TYR A 34 8.13 9.94 4.86
N LYS A 35 8.27 11.22 5.24
CA LYS A 35 9.45 11.73 5.93
C LYS A 35 9.04 12.54 7.15
N GLY A 36 9.75 12.34 8.26
CA GLY A 36 9.57 13.20 9.42
C GLY A 36 10.08 12.60 10.71
N HIS A 37 9.97 13.39 11.77
CA HIS A 37 10.27 12.91 13.12
C HIS A 37 9.10 12.11 13.66
N ILE A 38 9.38 11.03 14.37
CA ILE A 38 8.33 10.22 15.01
C ILE A 38 7.87 10.92 16.28
N VAL A 39 6.70 11.53 16.22
CA VAL A 39 6.11 12.25 17.35
C VAL A 39 5.40 11.29 18.29
N ASN A 40 4.76 10.24 17.78
CA ASN A 40 4.06 9.29 18.63
C ASN A 40 4.01 7.88 18.03
N LYS A 41 3.78 6.90 18.90
CA LYS A 41 3.60 5.49 18.57
C LYS A 41 2.35 4.98 19.26
N ILE A 42 1.43 4.41 18.51
CA ILE A 42 0.12 3.96 18.98
C ILE A 42 0.01 2.46 18.70
N ARG A 43 -0.31 1.69 19.73
CA ARG A 43 -0.72 0.29 19.61
C ARG A 43 -2.20 0.21 19.93
N SER A 44 -2.98 -0.34 19.02
CA SER A 44 -4.40 -0.60 19.21
C SER A 44 -4.73 -2.03 18.82
N GLU A 45 -5.80 -2.57 19.37
CA GLU A 45 -6.35 -3.85 18.93
C GLU A 45 -7.42 -3.57 17.88
N GLN A 46 -7.35 -4.27 16.76
CA GLN A 46 -8.34 -4.17 15.69
C GLN A 46 -9.09 -5.50 15.60
N VAL A 47 -10.41 -5.41 15.65
CA VAL A 47 -11.28 -6.56 15.38
C VAL A 47 -11.41 -6.69 13.87
N ILE A 48 -10.97 -7.82 13.34
CA ILE A 48 -11.11 -8.18 11.93
C ILE A 48 -12.20 -9.24 11.82
N ASP A 49 -13.24 -8.89 11.09
CA ASP A 49 -14.31 -9.81 10.73
C ASP A 49 -13.85 -10.66 9.53
N ARG A 50 -13.79 -11.98 9.73
CA ARG A 50 -13.52 -12.98 8.68
C ARG A 50 -14.75 -13.84 8.41
N GLY A 51 -15.94 -13.25 8.49
CA GLY A 51 -17.24 -13.87 8.23
C GLY A 51 -17.79 -14.58 9.46
N THR A 52 -17.37 -15.83 9.70
CA THR A 52 -17.87 -16.63 10.84
C THR A 52 -17.02 -16.49 12.11
N VAL A 53 -15.89 -15.77 12.02
CA VAL A 53 -14.92 -15.61 13.11
C VAL A 53 -14.49 -14.16 13.22
N PHE A 54 -14.53 -13.62 14.44
CA PHE A 54 -13.89 -12.37 14.80
C PHE A 54 -12.49 -12.66 15.33
N THR A 55 -11.48 -12.04 14.73
CA THR A 55 -10.11 -12.14 15.21
C THR A 55 -9.66 -10.78 15.70
N VAL A 56 -9.08 -10.73 16.90
CA VAL A 56 -8.44 -9.51 17.41
C VAL A 56 -6.97 -9.55 16.99
N GLU A 57 -6.57 -8.61 16.15
CA GLU A 57 -5.19 -8.48 15.69
C GLU A 57 -4.59 -7.14 16.15
N PRO A 58 -3.30 -7.11 16.53
CA PRO A 58 -2.65 -5.87 16.92
C PRO A 58 -2.41 -4.99 15.68
N ASN A 59 -2.85 -3.73 15.77
CA ASN A 59 -2.59 -2.68 14.79
C ASN A 59 -1.59 -1.68 15.38
N TYR A 60 -0.47 -1.49 14.68
CA TYR A 60 0.60 -0.59 15.09
C TYR A 60 0.62 0.64 14.19
N LYS A 61 0.51 1.83 14.79
CA LYS A 61 0.56 3.10 14.08
C LYS A 61 1.70 3.98 14.59
N ILE A 62 2.30 4.73 13.70
CA ILE A 62 3.24 5.80 14.02
C ILE A 62 2.65 7.14 13.57
N VAL A 63 2.98 8.20 14.29
CA VAL A 63 2.57 9.57 13.94
C VAL A 63 3.83 10.37 13.67
N LEU A 64 3.91 10.94 12.47
CA LEU A 64 5.01 11.78 12.04
C LEU A 64 4.77 13.24 12.43
N SER A 65 5.84 14.03 12.48
CA SER A 65 5.80 15.48 12.72
C SER A 65 5.04 16.25 11.64
N THR A 66 4.85 15.64 10.47
CA THR A 66 4.00 16.17 9.39
C THR A 66 2.51 16.09 9.73
N GLY A 67 2.13 15.38 10.80
CA GLY A 67 0.74 15.12 11.16
C GLY A 67 0.18 13.82 10.57
N GLU A 68 0.95 13.14 9.72
CA GLU A 68 0.55 11.88 9.10
C GLU A 68 0.61 10.72 10.10
N ALA A 69 -0.43 9.89 10.09
CA ALA A 69 -0.50 8.66 10.87
C ALA A 69 -0.43 7.44 9.93
N LEU A 70 0.57 6.59 10.12
CA LEU A 70 0.84 5.44 9.26
C LEU A 70 0.74 4.13 10.04
N THR A 71 -0.03 3.18 9.53
CA THR A 71 -0.05 1.81 10.04
C THR A 71 1.18 1.06 9.54
N VAL A 72 2.02 0.57 10.45
CA VAL A 72 3.29 -0.10 10.13
C VAL A 72 3.31 -1.55 10.65
N PRO A 73 4.07 -2.46 10.01
CA PRO A 73 4.33 -3.78 10.56
C PRO A 73 5.07 -3.72 11.90
N PHE A 74 4.86 -4.74 12.75
CA PHE A 74 5.50 -4.84 14.07
C PHE A 74 7.05 -4.68 14.05
N PRO A 75 7.80 -5.30 13.11
CA PRO A 75 9.25 -5.13 13.07
C PRO A 75 9.69 -3.67 12.84
N ILE A 76 8.96 -2.93 12.00
CA ILE A 76 9.21 -1.51 11.76
C ILE A 76 8.82 -0.70 12.99
N TYR A 77 7.66 -0.99 13.56
CA TYR A 77 7.22 -0.35 14.80
C TYR A 77 8.26 -0.51 15.92
N GLN A 78 8.90 -1.66 16.08
CA GLN A 78 9.91 -1.88 17.10
C GLN A 78 11.23 -1.13 16.83
N LYS A 79 11.68 -1.10 15.57
CA LYS A 79 12.95 -0.45 15.20
C LYS A 79 12.93 1.06 15.39
N LEU A 80 11.77 1.68 15.23
CA LEU A 80 11.60 3.12 15.21
C LEU A 80 11.51 3.73 16.62
N ASN A 81 12.32 4.76 16.91
CA ASN A 81 12.27 5.47 18.19
C ASN A 81 11.52 6.80 18.11
N LYS A 82 10.92 7.22 19.23
CA LYS A 82 10.27 8.54 19.33
C LYS A 82 11.33 9.64 19.24
N GLY A 83 11.06 10.69 18.46
CA GLY A 83 11.97 11.81 18.19
C GLY A 83 12.96 11.56 17.06
N GLU A 84 13.11 10.32 16.62
CA GLU A 84 13.99 9.95 15.50
C GLU A 84 13.41 10.46 14.17
N TYR A 85 14.28 11.02 13.32
CA TYR A 85 13.93 11.33 11.94
C TYR A 85 13.98 10.04 11.12
N THR A 86 12.89 9.71 10.43
CA THR A 86 12.83 8.52 9.59
C THR A 86 12.27 8.82 8.22
N VAL A 87 12.64 7.97 7.27
CA VAL A 87 12.08 7.93 5.92
C VAL A 87 11.43 6.56 5.77
N LEU A 88 10.18 6.55 5.31
CA LEU A 88 9.41 5.34 5.09
C LEU A 88 8.90 5.31 3.67
N LEU A 89 9.10 4.19 3.00
CA LEU A 89 8.61 3.94 1.66
C LEU A 89 7.39 3.04 1.77
N LYS A 90 6.24 3.52 1.30
CA LYS A 90 5.04 2.72 1.14
C LYS A 90 4.93 2.29 -0.31
N GLN A 91 4.93 0.98 -0.54
CA GLN A 91 4.64 0.37 -1.83
C GLN A 91 3.45 -0.56 -1.62
N ASN A 92 2.30 -0.22 -2.23
CA ASN A 92 1.04 -0.93 -2.01
C ASN A 92 0.73 -1.02 -0.48
N ASP A 93 0.53 -2.23 0.06
CA ASP A 93 0.31 -2.48 1.50
C ASP A 93 1.59 -2.72 2.31
N ARG A 94 2.76 -2.55 1.72
CA ARG A 94 4.05 -2.75 2.38
C ARG A 94 4.69 -1.42 2.74
N ILE A 95 5.22 -1.33 3.96
CA ILE A 95 6.06 -0.23 4.40
C ILE A 95 7.48 -0.76 4.59
N ILE A 96 8.46 -0.01 4.12
CA ILE A 96 9.89 -0.35 4.15
C ILE A 96 10.65 0.87 4.68
N ILE A 97 11.69 0.60 5.47
CA ILE A 97 12.71 1.60 5.83
C ILE A 97 13.85 1.42 4.81
N PRO A 98 14.23 2.45 4.02
CA PRO A 98 15.33 2.37 3.07
C PRO A 98 16.68 2.13 3.75
#